data_AF-X1S5F0-F1
#
_entry.id   AF-X1S5F0-F1
#
_cell.length_a   1.000
_cell.length_b   1.000
_cell.length_c   1.000
_cell.angle_alpha   90.00
_cell.angle_beta   90.00
_cell.angle_gamma   90.00
#
_symmetry.space_group_name_H-M   'P 1'
#
loop_
_entity.id
_entity.type
_entity.pdbx_description
1 polymer ?
#
loop_
_entity_poly.entity_id
_entity_poly.type
_entity_poly.pdbx_seq_one_letter_code
_entity_poly.pdbx_strand_id
1 'polypeptide(L)'
;IDFTPEASAFILEVKAEVSPFSPISYAEFKDLTQKYRLAAGMEAKPMPEEIKKAAEVVIMLTGERDALMRAIEEEQRGLVAEEVLPEETTKRLKSLQVKRNRAESKLSAAKSEYDRLVAEWRH
;
A
#
# COMPACT_ATOMS: atom_id res chain seq x y z
N ILE A 1 -8.65 21.01 -33.86
CA ILE A 1 -9.47 19.83 -33.48
C ILE A 1 -10.87 20.38 -33.34
N ASP A 2 -11.68 20.21 -34.38
CA ASP A 2 -13.01 20.82 -34.44
C ASP A 2 -14.01 19.92 -33.70
N PHE A 3 -14.66 20.48 -32.69
CA PHE A 3 -15.68 19.81 -31.88
C PHE A 3 -17.00 19.76 -32.64
N THR A 4 -17.08 18.94 -33.68
CA THR A 4 -18.35 18.69 -34.36
C THR A 4 -19.28 17.90 -33.44
N PRO A 5 -20.62 18.04 -33.59
CA PRO A 5 -21.58 17.27 -32.80
C PRO A 5 -21.34 15.75 -32.88
N GLU A 6 -20.93 15.25 -34.05
CA GLU A 6 -20.58 13.85 -34.27
C GLU A 6 -19.28 13.46 -33.53
N ALA A 7 -18.28 14.35 -33.47
CA ALA A 7 -17.07 14.11 -32.70
C ALA A 7 -17.34 14.13 -31.18
N SER A 8 -18.22 15.03 -30.73
CA SER A 8 -18.68 15.07 -29.33
C SER A 8 -19.49 13.84 -28.96
N ALA A 9 -20.36 13.36 -29.85
CA ALA A 9 -21.10 12.12 -29.66
C ALA A 9 -20.17 10.91 -29.61
N PHE A 10 -19.17 10.83 -30.50
CA PHE A 10 -18.16 9.79 -30.47
C PHE A 10 -17.35 9.79 -29.16
N ILE A 11 -16.95 10.97 -28.64
CA ILE A 11 -16.25 11.07 -27.35
C ILE A 11 -17.14 10.59 -26.18
N LEU A 12 -18.44 10.86 -26.22
CA LEU A 12 -19.40 10.38 -25.21
C LEU A 12 -19.72 8.89 -25.35
N GLU A 13 -19.71 8.36 -26.57
CA GLU A 13 -20.08 6.99 -26.92
C GLU A 13 -18.89 6.01 -26.85
N VAL A 14 -17.65 6.50 -26.98
CA VAL A 14 -16.42 5.80 -26.60
C VAL A 14 -16.36 5.72 -25.08
N LYS A 15 -17.21 4.82 -24.57
CA LYS A 15 -17.25 4.21 -23.25
C LYS A 15 -16.28 4.84 -22.24
N ALA A 16 -16.85 5.60 -21.31
CA ALA A 16 -16.22 5.85 -20.01
C ALA A 16 -15.72 4.53 -19.34
N GLU A 17 -16.24 3.37 -19.74
CA GLU A 17 -15.83 2.03 -19.32
C GLU A 17 -14.52 1.50 -19.96
N VAL A 18 -14.03 2.08 -21.07
CA VAL A 18 -12.86 1.54 -21.83
C VAL A 18 -11.76 2.59 -22.02
N SER A 19 -11.96 3.83 -21.55
CA SER A 19 -10.87 4.80 -21.55
C SER A 19 -9.73 4.31 -20.64
N PRO A 20 -8.49 4.19 -21.15
CA PRO A 20 -7.33 3.83 -20.32
C PRO A 20 -7.01 4.91 -19.27
N PHE A 21 -7.70 6.06 -19.35
CA PHE A 21 -7.60 7.18 -18.42
C PHE A 21 -8.79 7.29 -17.47
N SER A 22 -9.81 6.42 -17.61
CA SER A 22 -10.92 6.36 -16.65
C SER A 22 -10.47 5.63 -15.39
N PRO A 23 -10.73 6.18 -14.19
CA PRO A 23 -10.44 5.49 -12.94
C PRO A 23 -11.24 4.19 -12.85
N ILE A 24 -10.55 3.11 -12.50
CA ILE A 24 -11.09 1.75 -12.45
C ILE A 24 -11.79 1.51 -11.10
N SER A 25 -11.50 2.36 -10.11
CA SER A 25 -12.13 2.35 -8.80
C SER A 25 -12.54 3.73 -8.31
N TYR A 26 -13.50 3.77 -7.40
CA TYR A 26 -13.92 5.01 -6.73
C TYR A 26 -12.76 5.69 -5.97
N ALA A 27 -11.80 4.91 -5.48
CA ALA A 27 -10.61 5.44 -4.82
C ALA A 27 -9.69 6.19 -5.79
N GLU A 28 -9.42 5.62 -6.97
CA GLU A 28 -8.66 6.28 -8.03
C GLU A 28 -9.36 7.53 -8.53
N PHE A 29 -10.69 7.50 -8.65
CA PHE A 29 -11.49 8.68 -9.03
C PHE A 29 -11.32 9.82 -8.02
N LYS A 30 -11.35 9.51 -6.71
CA LYS A 30 -11.12 10.52 -5.66
C LYS A 30 -9.70 11.10 -5.71
N ASP A 31 -8.69 10.27 -5.91
CA ASP A 31 -7.29 10.73 -5.96
C ASP A 31 -7.04 11.63 -7.19
N LEU A 32 -7.54 11.23 -8.37
CA LEU A 32 -7.47 12.03 -9.61
C LEU A 32 -8.18 13.37 -9.46
N THR A 33 -9.40 13.38 -8.92
CA THR A 33 -10.17 14.62 -8.73
C THR A 33 -9.54 15.54 -7.68
N GLN A 34 -8.88 15.00 -6.66
CA GLN A 34 -8.17 15.78 -5.65
C GLN A 34 -6.89 16.42 -6.23
N LYS A 35 -6.13 15.69 -7.04
CA LYS A 35 -4.97 16.21 -7.80
C LYS A 35 -5.38 17.31 -8.77
N TYR A 36 -6.49 17.13 -9.49
CA TYR A 36 -7.06 18.15 -10.36
C TYR A 36 -7.46 19.41 -9.58
N ARG A 37 -8.14 19.27 -8.45
CA ARG A 37 -8.53 20.39 -7.59
C ARG A 37 -7.32 21.18 -7.08
N LEU A 38 -6.27 20.47 -6.63
CA LEU A 38 -5.00 21.08 -6.24
C LEU A 38 -4.35 21.85 -7.41
N ALA A 39 -4.29 21.25 -8.60
CA ALA A 39 -3.73 21.88 -9.80
C ALA A 39 -4.54 23.08 -10.28
N ALA A 40 -5.86 23.06 -10.07
CA ALA A 40 -6.79 24.13 -10.39
C ALA A 40 -6.87 25.22 -9.31
N GLY A 41 -6.05 25.14 -8.25
CA GLY A 41 -6.03 26.13 -7.16
C GLY A 41 -7.29 26.12 -6.28
N MET A 42 -8.09 25.04 -6.33
CA MET A 42 -9.26 24.87 -5.47
C MET A 42 -8.84 24.35 -4.10
N GLU A 43 -9.58 24.72 -3.04
CA GLU A 43 -9.34 24.23 -1.67
C GLU A 43 -9.44 22.69 -1.62
N ALA A 44 -8.31 22.02 -1.68
CA ALA A 44 -8.20 20.64 -1.22
C ALA A 44 -7.82 20.70 0.25
N LYS A 45 -8.57 20.00 1.12
CA LYS A 45 -8.11 19.74 2.50
C LYS A 45 -6.88 18.84 2.35
N PRO A 46 -5.64 19.36 2.50
CA PRO A 46 -4.47 18.53 2.31
C PRO A 46 -4.46 17.45 3.39
N MET A 47 -3.95 16.27 3.05
CA MET A 47 -3.73 15.25 4.08
C MET A 47 -2.73 15.79 5.10
N PRO A 48 -3.06 15.80 6.41
CA PRO A 48 -2.15 16.24 7.45
C PRO A 48 -0.82 15.48 7.41
N GLU A 49 0.27 16.18 7.74
CA GLU A 49 1.62 15.60 7.78
C GLU A 49 1.73 14.42 8.77
N GLU A 50 0.93 14.42 9.82
CA GLU A 50 0.86 13.34 10.80
C GLU A 50 0.39 12.03 10.17
N ILE A 51 -0.61 12.08 9.29
CA ILE A 51 -1.12 10.91 8.56
C ILE A 51 -0.07 10.39 7.57
N LYS A 52 0.65 11.30 6.90
CA LYS A 52 1.73 10.93 5.98
C LYS A 52 2.86 10.21 6.72
N LYS A 53 3.30 10.74 7.86
CA LYS A 53 4.32 10.11 8.70
C LYS A 53 3.85 8.75 9.23
N ALA A 54 2.60 8.63 9.67
CA ALA A 54 2.05 7.35 10.09
C ALA A 54 2.03 6.32 8.94
N ALA A 55 1.67 6.75 7.72
CA ALA A 55 1.70 5.91 6.54
C ALA A 55 3.13 5.44 6.20
N GLU A 56 4.12 6.33 6.27
CA GLU A 56 5.53 5.98 6.07
C GLU A 56 6.00 4.91 7.04
N VAL A 57 5.62 5.00 8.31
CA VAL A 57 5.94 4.00 9.34
C VAL A 57 5.30 2.65 9.01
N VAL A 58 4.04 2.64 8.57
CA VAL A 58 3.36 1.40 8.14
C VAL A 58 4.06 0.76 6.94
N ILE A 59 4.48 1.56 5.95
CA ILE A 59 5.21 1.09 4.77
C ILE A 59 6.56 0.48 5.17
N MET A 60 7.33 1.19 6.00
CA MET A 60 8.63 0.73 6.51
C MET A 60 8.49 -0.63 7.22
N LEU A 61 7.57 -0.73 8.18
CA LEU A 61 7.36 -1.96 8.94
C LEU A 61 6.85 -3.12 8.07
N THR A 62 6.08 -2.82 7.01
CA THR A 62 5.66 -3.83 6.04
C THR A 62 6.87 -4.38 5.29
N GLY A 63 7.77 -3.50 4.84
CA GLY A 63 9.03 -3.90 4.20
C GLY A 63 9.92 -4.74 5.11
N GLU A 64 10.06 -4.37 6.39
CA GLU A 64 10.80 -5.17 7.39
C GLU A 64 10.19 -6.55 7.59
N ARG A 65 8.86 -6.63 7.72
CA ARG A 65 8.13 -7.89 7.88
C ARG A 65 8.34 -8.81 6.68
N ASP A 66 8.25 -8.27 5.46
CA ASP A 66 8.42 -9.05 4.24
C ASP A 66 9.87 -9.51 4.04
N ALA A 67 10.85 -8.69 4.39
CA ALA A 67 12.26 -9.09 4.40
C ALA A 67 12.51 -10.25 5.39
N LEU A 68 11.92 -10.19 6.59
CA LEU A 68 12.01 -11.27 7.57
C LEU A 68 11.31 -12.55 7.11
N MET A 69 10.17 -12.44 6.40
CA MET A 69 9.53 -13.63 5.82
C MET A 69 10.42 -14.30 4.77
N ARG A 70 11.03 -13.52 3.86
CA ARG A 70 11.95 -14.06 2.86
C ARG A 70 13.15 -14.77 3.51
N ALA A 71 13.74 -14.16 4.54
CA ALA A 71 14.83 -14.78 5.28
C ALA A 71 14.41 -16.10 5.97
N ILE A 72 13.18 -16.18 6.49
CA ILE A 72 12.64 -17.42 7.07
C ILE A 72 12.44 -18.48 5.97
N GLU A 73 11.89 -18.12 4.82
CA GLU A 73 11.68 -19.04 3.70
C GLU A 73 13.00 -19.58 3.15
N GLU A 74 14.03 -18.74 3.03
CA GLU A 74 15.37 -19.15 2.61
C GLU A 74 16.00 -20.13 3.60
N GLU A 75 15.95 -19.82 4.90
CA GLU A 75 16.47 -20.72 5.94
C GLU A 75 15.70 -22.05 5.97
N GLN A 76 14.38 -22.01 5.78
CA GLN A 76 13.54 -23.21 5.68
C GLN A 76 13.87 -24.08 4.46
N ARG A 77 14.14 -23.47 3.30
CA ARG A 77 14.56 -24.21 2.10
C ARG A 77 15.90 -24.90 2.32
N GLY A 78 16.85 -24.23 2.97
CA GLY A 78 18.13 -24.83 3.34
C GLY A 78 17.97 -26.05 4.24
N LEU A 79 17.07 -25.96 5.23
CA LEU A 79 16.77 -27.05 6.16
C LEU A 79 16.08 -28.27 5.52
N VAL A 80 15.20 -28.06 4.54
CA VAL A 80 14.50 -29.16 3.84
C VAL A 80 15.45 -29.95 2.94
N ALA A 81 16.55 -29.35 2.49
CA ALA A 81 17.57 -30.02 1.69
C ALA A 81 18.52 -30.93 2.50
N GLU A 82 18.57 -30.77 3.83
CA GLU A 82 19.43 -31.55 4.72
C GLU A 82 18.62 -32.61 5.49
N GLU A 83 19.09 -33.86 5.48
CA GLU A 83 18.41 -35.00 6.14
C GLU A 83 18.52 -34.95 7.68
N VAL A 84 19.46 -34.17 8.22
CA VAL A 84 19.67 -33.95 9.66
C VAL A 84 19.66 -32.46 9.93
N LEU A 85 18.62 -31.98 10.62
CA LEU A 85 18.45 -30.57 10.98
C LEU A 85 19.55 -30.09 11.94
N PRO A 86 20.47 -29.20 11.51
CA PRO A 86 21.50 -28.69 12.41
C PRO A 86 20.87 -27.84 13.53
N GLU A 87 21.32 -28.05 14.77
CA GLU A 87 20.83 -27.28 15.92
C GLU A 87 21.04 -25.76 15.77
N GLU A 88 22.10 -25.37 15.06
CA GLU A 88 22.41 -23.96 14.86
C GLU A 88 21.39 -23.27 13.95
N THR A 89 21.05 -23.91 12.84
CA THR A 89 20.08 -23.44 11.84
C THR A 89 18.67 -23.38 12.43
N THR A 90 18.28 -24.37 13.24
CA THR A 90 16.99 -24.34 13.97
C THR A 90 16.91 -23.21 15.02
N LYS A 91 18.02 -22.89 15.70
CA LYS A 91 18.10 -21.72 16.61
C LYS A 91 17.98 -20.39 15.85
N ARG A 92 18.66 -20.26 14.70
CA ARG A 92 18.58 -19.08 13.83
C ARG A 92 17.15 -18.86 13.32
N LEU A 93 16.49 -19.92 12.85
CA LEU A 93 15.11 -19.88 12.39
C LEU A 93 14.14 -19.44 13.51
N LYS A 94 14.26 -19.97 14.72
CA LYS A 94 13.46 -19.52 15.87
C LYS A 94 13.69 -18.03 16.17
N SER A 95 14.93 -17.56 16.10
CA SER A 95 15.26 -16.14 16.28
C SER A 95 14.60 -15.25 15.23
N LEU A 96 14.65 -15.66 13.95
CA LEU A 96 13.99 -14.95 12.85
C LEU A 96 12.47 -14.92 13.02
N GLN A 97 11.85 -16.02 13.43
CA GLN A 97 10.41 -16.08 13.73
C GLN A 97 10.01 -15.12 14.87
N VAL A 98 10.80 -15.04 15.94
CA VAL A 98 10.56 -14.08 17.04
C VAL A 98 10.67 -12.64 16.54
N LYS A 99 11.68 -12.33 15.71
CA LYS A 99 11.83 -11.01 15.10
C LYS A 99 10.63 -10.65 14.22
N ARG A 100 10.16 -11.58 13.38
CA ARG A 100 8.96 -11.42 12.56
C ARG A 100 7.74 -11.10 13.42
N ASN A 101 7.49 -11.87 14.49
CA ASN A 101 6.34 -11.65 15.37
C ASN A 101 6.38 -10.27 16.04
N ARG A 102 7.57 -9.80 16.43
CA ARG A 102 7.74 -8.44 16.96
C ARG A 102 7.46 -7.37 15.91
N ALA A 103 7.95 -7.55 14.69
CA ALA A 103 7.69 -6.64 13.57
C ALA A 103 6.19 -6.60 13.23
N GLU A 104 5.51 -7.75 13.23
CA GLU A 104 4.07 -7.86 12.98
C GLU A 104 3.24 -7.19 14.08
N SER A 105 3.62 -7.33 15.35
CA SER A 105 2.98 -6.62 16.44
C SER A 105 3.13 -5.10 16.31
N LYS A 106 4.33 -4.62 15.96
CA LYS A 106 4.58 -3.18 15.71
C LYS A 106 3.78 -2.68 14.51
N LEU A 107 3.73 -3.46 13.42
CA LEU A 107 2.94 -3.15 12.23
C LEU A 107 1.47 -3.01 12.57
N SER A 108 0.92 -3.94 13.37
CA SER A 108 -0.47 -3.89 13.80
C SER A 108 -0.77 -2.60 14.57
N ALA A 109 0.09 -2.22 15.52
CA ALA A 109 -0.07 -0.98 16.27
C ALA A 109 0.00 0.27 15.37
N ALA A 110 0.98 0.31 14.45
CA ALA A 110 1.13 1.41 13.51
C ALA A 110 -0.07 1.53 12.55
N LYS A 111 -0.65 0.41 12.10
CA LYS A 111 -1.87 0.40 11.29
C LYS A 111 -3.06 0.94 12.06
N SER A 112 -3.26 0.50 13.30
CA SER A 112 -4.35 1.02 14.13
C SER A 112 -4.24 2.53 14.35
N GLU A 113 -3.03 3.05 14.54
CA GLU A 113 -2.81 4.49 14.69
C GLU A 113 -3.06 5.25 13.38
N TYR A 114 -2.58 4.72 12.25
CA TYR A 114 -2.90 5.30 10.94
C TYR A 114 -4.41 5.33 10.68
N ASP A 115 -5.11 4.22 10.95
CA ASP A 115 -6.55 4.12 10.75
C ASP A 115 -7.31 5.09 11.66
N ARG A 116 -6.87 5.28 12.91
CA ARG A 116 -7.40 6.29 13.84
C ARG A 116 -7.27 7.70 13.28
N LEU A 117 -6.06 8.09 12.85
CA LEU A 117 -5.80 9.43 12.30
C LEU A 117 -6.58 9.68 11.01
N VAL A 118 -6.70 8.66 10.15
CA VAL A 118 -7.49 8.75 8.91
C VAL A 118 -8.98 8.90 9.23
N ALA A 119 -9.50 8.17 10.22
CA ALA A 119 -10.89 8.32 10.64
C ALA A 119 -11.16 9.74 11.18
N GLU A 120 -10.29 10.26 12.05
CA GLU A 120 -10.39 11.62 12.60
C GLU A 120 -10.34 12.71 11.52
N TRP A 121 -9.55 12.50 10.45
CA TRP A 121 -9.48 13.48 9.36
C TRP A 121 -10.68 13.44 8.41
N ARG A 122 -11.29 12.26 8.25
CA ARG A 122 -12.46 12.03 7.39
C ARG A 122 -13.78 12.50 8.02
N HIS A 123 -13.87 12.48 9.34
CA HIS A 123 -15.00 13.01 10.11
C HIS A 123 -14.82 14.51 10.43
#